data_AF-A0A1J3GHN7-F1
#
_entry.id   AF-A0A1J3GHN7-F1
#
_cell.length_a   1.000
_cell.length_b   1.000
_cell.length_c   1.000
_cell.angle_alpha   90.00
_cell.angle_beta   90.00
_cell.angle_gamma   90.00
#
_symmetry.space_group_name_H-M   'P 1'
#
loop_
_entity.id
_entity.type
_entity.pdbx_description
1 polymer ?
#
loop_
_entity_poly.entity_id
_entity_poly.type
_entity_poly.pdbx_seq_one_letter_code
_entity_poly.pdbx_strand_id
1 'polypeptide(L)'
;FIETFPYVIRYKKGKDNVVADALSRRYTLLSTLDARLLGFEQIKELYDHDSDFSDIFKDYAKFSSGRYHKHDGFLFYENRLCV
;
A
#
# COMPACT_ATOMS: atom_id res chain seq x y z
N PHE A 1 38.45 1.99 9.46
CA PHE A 1 38.14 2.23 10.88
C PHE A 1 36.65 2.48 10.99
N ILE A 2 35.90 1.54 11.61
CA ILE A 2 34.50 1.77 11.98
C ILE A 2 34.57 1.99 13.49
N GLU A 3 34.45 3.23 13.95
CA GLU A 3 34.29 3.51 15.38
C GLU A 3 32.96 2.91 15.82
N THR A 4 33.02 1.90 16.69
CA THR A 4 31.85 1.27 17.29
C THR A 4 31.31 2.18 18.38
N PHE A 5 30.63 3.27 18.00
CA PHE A 5 29.86 4.05 18.95
C PHE A 5 28.63 3.22 19.37
N PRO A 6 28.31 3.14 20.68
CA PRO A 6 27.12 2.45 21.14
C PRO A 6 25.89 3.28 20.75
N TYR A 7 25.24 2.92 19.66
CA TYR A 7 23.95 3.49 19.28
C TYR A 7 22.88 2.97 20.24
N VAL A 8 22.49 3.81 21.21
CA VAL A 8 21.37 3.49 22.10
C VAL A 8 20.08 4.01 21.47
N ILE A 9 19.23 3.10 20.99
CA ILE A 9 17.89 3.44 20.51
C ILE A 9 17.04 3.81 21.74
N ARG A 10 16.71 5.09 21.90
CA ARG A 10 15.82 5.59 22.97
C ARG A 10 14.61 6.28 22.35
N TYR A 11 13.42 5.94 22.86
CA TYR A 11 12.19 6.63 22.49
C TYR A 11 12.25 8.11 22.93
N LYS A 12 12.00 9.03 22.00
CA LYS A 12 11.89 10.48 22.27
C LYS A 12 10.44 10.90 22.07
N LYS A 13 9.72 11.08 23.18
CA LYS A 13 8.33 11.57 23.20
C LYS A 13 8.22 12.89 22.42
N GLY A 14 7.28 12.98 21.47
CA GLY A 14 7.09 14.17 20.62
C GLY A 14 7.95 14.21 19.36
N LYS A 15 8.77 13.16 19.11
CA LYS A 15 9.49 12.95 17.85
C LYS A 15 9.01 11.68 17.16
N ASP A 16 7.73 11.38 17.32
CA ASP A 16 7.10 10.22 16.70
C ASP A 16 7.17 10.37 15.18
N ASN A 17 7.68 9.34 14.51
CA ASN A 17 7.80 9.35 13.07
C ASN A 17 6.43 9.02 12.47
N VAL A 18 5.59 10.05 12.32
CA VAL A 18 4.23 9.95 11.78
C VAL A 18 4.20 9.24 10.43
N VAL A 19 5.22 9.47 9.59
CA VAL A 19 5.33 8.82 8.28
C VAL A 19 5.61 7.32 8.44
N ALA A 20 6.55 6.94 9.32
CA ALA A 20 6.85 5.53 9.57
C ALA A 20 5.68 4.80 10.26
N ASP A 21 4.98 5.46 11.18
CA ASP A 21 3.77 4.92 11.83
C ASP A 21 2.63 4.72 10.81
N ALA A 22 2.36 5.72 9.97
CA ALA A 22 1.36 5.60 8.89
C ALA A 22 1.72 4.49 7.90
N LEU A 23 2.99 4.40 7.48
CA LEU A 23 3.46 3.36 6.56
C LEU A 23 3.36 1.97 7.19
N SER A 24 3.80 1.83 8.45
CA SER A 24 3.71 0.57 9.19
C SER A 24 2.26 0.14 9.37
N ARG A 25 1.34 1.06 9.68
CA ARG A 25 -0.09 0.76 9.79
C ARG A 25 -0.68 0.31 8.46
N ARG A 26 -0.35 0.98 7.34
CA ARG A 26 -0.79 0.57 6.00
C ARG A 26 -0.33 -0.86 5.68
N TYR A 27 0.95 -1.15 5.94
CA TYR A 27 1.51 -2.47 5.67
C TYR A 27 0.87 -3.57 6.53
N THR A 28 0.70 -3.32 7.82
CA THR A 28 0.02 -4.26 8.73
C THR A 28 -1.41 -4.53 8.28
N LEU A 29 -2.17 -3.49 7.88
CA LEU A 29 -3.53 -3.66 7.41
C LEU A 29 -3.60 -4.55 6.16
N LEU A 30 -2.79 -4.26 5.14
CA LEU A 30 -2.72 -5.07 3.92
C LEU A 30 -2.33 -6.51 4.23
N SER A 31 -1.31 -6.72 5.06
CA SER A 31 -0.85 -8.07 5.45
C SER A 31 -1.92 -8.83 6.22
N THR A 32 -2.69 -8.15 7.09
CA THR A 32 -3.79 -8.80 7.81
C THR A 32 -4.97 -9.14 6.91
N LEU A 33 -5.27 -8.32 5.89
CA LEU A 33 -6.33 -8.59 4.93
C LEU A 33 -5.96 -9.77 4.04
N ASP A 34 -4.73 -9.78 3.53
CA ASP A 34 -4.15 -10.87 2.74
C ASP A 34 -4.16 -12.19 3.53
N ALA A 35 -3.70 -12.17 4.79
CA ALA A 35 -3.64 -13.37 5.63
C ALA A 35 -5.02 -13.87 6.10
N ARG A 36 -6.02 -12.98 6.26
CA ARG A 36 -7.34 -13.36 6.79
C ARG A 36 -8.36 -13.66 5.70
N LEU A 37 -8.20 -13.07 4.53
CA LEU A 37 -9.14 -13.19 3.43
C LEU A 37 -8.39 -13.83 2.27
N LEU A 38 -8.42 -15.17 2.21
CA LEU A 38 -7.89 -15.93 1.07
C LEU A 38 -8.52 -15.47 -0.28
N GLY A 39 -9.65 -14.77 -0.22
CA GLY A 39 -10.31 -14.15 -1.38
C GLY A 39 -9.87 -12.70 -1.68
N PHE A 40 -8.98 -12.09 -0.89
CA PHE A 40 -8.51 -10.72 -1.16
C PHE A 40 -7.74 -10.65 -2.49
N GLU A 41 -6.97 -11.69 -2.80
CA GLU A 41 -6.28 -11.83 -4.08
C GLU A 41 -7.27 -11.96 -5.27
N GLN A 42 -8.48 -12.50 -5.05
CA GLN A 42 -9.50 -12.65 -6.11
C GLN A 42 -9.99 -11.29 -6.62
N ILE A 43 -9.88 -10.23 -5.81
CA ILE A 43 -10.21 -8.85 -6.24
C ILE A 43 -9.39 -8.45 -7.48
N LYS A 44 -8.14 -8.93 -7.58
CA LYS A 44 -7.28 -8.64 -8.73
C LYS A 44 -7.84 -9.21 -10.03
N GLU A 45 -8.45 -10.40 -9.97
CA GLU A 45 -9.08 -11.05 -11.12
C GLU A 45 -10.40 -10.37 -11.48
N LEU A 46 -11.13 -9.87 -10.48
CA LEU A 46 -12.42 -9.20 -10.69
C LEU A 46 -12.28 -7.86 -11.44
N TYR A 47 -11.18 -7.12 -11.24
CA TYR A 47 -10.99 -5.84 -11.93
C TYR A 47 -11.05 -5.96 -13.46
N ASP A 48 -10.63 -7.08 -14.05
CA ASP A 48 -10.56 -7.24 -15.51
C ASP A 48 -11.95 -7.34 -16.18
N HIS A 49 -12.95 -7.74 -15.39
CA HIS A 49 -14.35 -7.91 -15.78
C HIS A 49 -15.27 -6.82 -15.23
N ASP A 50 -14.77 -5.97 -14.35
CA ASP A 50 -15.55 -4.91 -13.73
C ASP A 50 -15.80 -3.75 -14.71
N SER A 51 -17.05 -3.26 -14.78
CA SER A 51 -17.42 -2.20 -15.72
C SER A 51 -16.78 -0.86 -15.41
N ASP A 52 -16.47 -0.60 -14.14
CA ASP A 52 -15.97 0.69 -13.67
C ASP A 52 -14.44 0.70 -13.65
N PHE A 53 -13.83 -0.45 -13.38
CA PHE A 53 -12.38 -0.57 -13.19
C PHE A 53 -11.64 -1.26 -14.32
N SER A 54 -12.28 -2.02 -15.22
CA SER A 54 -11.54 -2.82 -16.22
C SER A 54 -10.73 -1.97 -17.19
N ASP A 55 -11.28 -0.86 -17.68
CA ASP A 55 -10.55 0.07 -18.56
C ASP A 55 -9.38 0.73 -17.81
N ILE A 56 -9.61 1.14 -16.56
CA ILE A 56 -8.61 1.75 -15.67
C ILE A 56 -7.47 0.76 -15.36
N PHE A 57 -7.81 -0.50 -15.13
CA PHE A 57 -6.85 -1.54 -14.76
C PHE A 57 -5.99 -2.00 -15.94
N LYS A 58 -6.55 -1.99 -17.16
CA LYS A 58 -5.85 -2.35 -18.41
C LYS A 58 -4.92 -1.24 -18.91
N ASP A 59 -5.22 0.02 -18.60
CA ASP A 59 -4.42 1.18 -19.01
C ASP A 59 -3.10 1.30 -18.20
N TYR A 60 -2.10 0.46 -18.53
CA TYR A 60 -0.83 0.37 -17.81
C TYR A 60 0.05 1.64 -17.89
N ALA A 61 -0.19 2.53 -18.87
CA ALA A 61 0.73 3.62 -19.24
C ALA A 61 0.20 5.04 -18.97
N LYS A 62 -1.11 5.23 -18.71
CA LYS A 62 -1.72 6.58 -18.62
C LYS A 62 -1.85 7.15 -17.21
N PHE A 63 -1.70 6.32 -16.18
CA PHE A 63 -2.02 6.71 -14.81
C PHE A 63 -0.91 7.43 -14.03
N SER A 64 0.17 7.86 -14.69
CA SER A 64 1.12 8.80 -14.08
C SER A 64 0.55 10.22 -13.91
N SER A 65 -0.68 10.48 -14.35
CA SER A 65 -1.33 11.79 -14.33
C SER A 65 -2.76 11.82 -13.75
N GLY A 66 -3.23 10.72 -13.14
CA GLY A 66 -4.57 10.61 -12.54
C GLY A 66 -4.56 10.36 -11.03
N ARG A 67 -5.72 10.46 -10.37
CA ARG A 67 -5.88 10.08 -8.95
C ARG A 67 -5.80 8.57 -8.71
N TYR A 68 -5.92 7.76 -9.77
CA TYR A 68 -5.80 6.31 -9.69
C TYR A 68 -4.35 5.86 -9.89
N HIS A 69 -3.92 4.86 -9.14
CA HIS A 69 -2.64 4.19 -9.33
C HIS A 69 -2.70 2.72 -8.91
N LYS A 70 -1.79 1.90 -9.47
CA LYS A 70 -1.68 0.47 -9.18
C LYS A 70 -0.51 0.22 -8.21
N HIS A 71 -0.75 -0.58 -7.17
CA HIS A 71 0.26 -0.98 -6.19
C HIS A 71 0.07 -2.44 -5.80
N ASP A 72 1.11 -3.28 -5.93
CA ASP A 72 1.07 -4.73 -5.65
C ASP A 72 -0.09 -5.50 -6.32
N GLY A 73 -0.49 -5.05 -7.51
CA GLY A 73 -1.60 -5.66 -8.26
C GLY A 73 -2.98 -5.11 -7.89
N PHE A 74 -3.10 -4.26 -6.88
CA PHE A 74 -4.36 -3.62 -6.47
C PHE A 74 -4.50 -2.22 -7.04
N LEU A 75 -5.75 -1.81 -7.29
CA LEU A 75 -6.09 -0.47 -7.74
C LEU A 75 -6.40 0.43 -6.54
N PHE A 76 -5.81 1.62 -6.54
CA PHE A 76 -6.05 2.65 -5.53
C PHE A 76 -6.51 3.94 -6.17
N TYR A 77 -7.48 4.60 -5.53
CA TYR A 77 -7.80 6.01 -5.76
C TYR A 77 -7.22 6.83 -4.61
N GLU A 78 -6.19 7.62 -4.89
CA GLU A 78 -5.36 8.25 -3.86
C GLU A 78 -4.91 7.19 -2.82
N ASN A 79 -5.27 7.32 -1.56
CA ASN A 79 -4.89 6.36 -0.51
C ASN A 79 -5.98 5.32 -0.19
N ARG A 80 -7.01 5.19 -1.04
CA ARG A 80 -8.14 4.28 -0.82
C ARG A 80 -8.11 3.13 -1.81
N LEU A 81 -8.27 1.91 -1.29
CA LEU A 81 -8.38 0.70 -2.09
C LEU A 81 -9.72 0.73 -2.86
N CYS A 82 -9.68 0.39 -4.15
CA CYS A 82 -10.88 0.17 -4.96
C CYS A 82 -11.33 -1.29 -4.78
N VAL A 83 -12.56 -1.50 -4.33
CA VAL A 83 -13.16 -2.83 -4.04
C VAL A 83 -14.58 -2.85 -4.51
#